data_AF-I8I3C2-F1
#
_entry.id   AF-I8I3C2-F1
#
_cell.length_a   1.000
_cell.length_b   1.000
_cell.length_c   1.000
_cell.angle_alpha   90.00
_cell.angle_beta   90.00
_cell.angle_gamma   90.00
#
_symmetry.space_group_name_H-M   'P 1'
#
loop_
_entity.id
_entity.type
_entity.pdbx_description
1 polymer ?
#
loop_
_entity_poly.entity_id
_entity_poly.type
_entity_poly.pdbx_seq_one_letter_code
_entity_poly.pdbx_strand_id
1 'polypeptide(L)'
;MIKPNRVLAVAMLLVSSDAWSGVAERTLSLELTVDATQDWRNELQWSKAQTRQHYRISTRLRSDGRLYADNLLDPDPARRLDIKQDFYTYQGLLELKREFGGRLPDASQVKAEISSATLIGSEACVPGTACPSSSPQRYTAIAALQSNTRQQLESFMQSYEKPGGRWLYFTGYAGCPNQIDLQYRAHFAGQQAFDHKRKNLQPFEMDRQATTQGSEEDKRRLCDRFVITYDTRAGQMYLENVYWPALIGTSQRKTNRGIEQSQVELSPPTEVMGWVSAQLEKALPSGRRQAPLRLTLPLDGNSTVLGQFDGPAMVSLSWDFH
;
A
#
# COMPACT_ATOMS: atom_id res chain seq x y z
N MET A 1 -53.99 -13.30 60.24
CA MET A 1 -52.60 -13.78 60.18
C MET A 1 -52.41 -14.45 58.81
N ILE A 2 -51.32 -14.10 58.11
CA ILE A 2 -50.80 -14.68 56.85
C ILE A 2 -51.53 -14.26 55.54
N LYS A 3 -50.88 -13.32 54.82
CA LYS A 3 -51.15 -12.95 53.42
C LYS A 3 -50.44 -13.93 52.47
N PRO A 4 -50.98 -14.24 51.28
CA PRO A 4 -50.24 -14.99 50.26
C PRO A 4 -49.32 -14.06 49.45
N ASN A 5 -48.03 -14.39 49.46
CA ASN A 5 -47.04 -13.94 48.47
C ASN A 5 -47.31 -14.65 47.14
N ARG A 6 -47.36 -13.92 46.03
CA ARG A 6 -47.08 -14.48 44.71
C ARG A 6 -46.05 -13.61 43.98
N VAL A 7 -44.97 -14.29 43.64
CA VAL A 7 -43.71 -13.85 43.06
C VAL A 7 -43.95 -13.39 41.62
N LEU A 8 -43.49 -12.18 41.29
CA LEU A 8 -43.28 -11.76 39.89
C LEU A 8 -42.02 -12.47 39.37
N ALA A 9 -42.18 -13.38 38.42
CA ALA A 9 -41.08 -13.89 37.62
C ALA A 9 -40.79 -12.88 36.50
N VAL A 10 -39.73 -12.09 36.64
CA VAL A 10 -39.18 -11.29 35.54
C VAL A 10 -38.39 -12.24 34.65
N ALA A 11 -38.95 -12.58 33.49
CA ALA A 11 -38.23 -13.28 32.44
C ALA A 11 -37.19 -12.31 31.84
N MET A 12 -35.93 -12.44 32.25
CA MET A 12 -34.80 -11.86 31.52
C MET A 12 -34.70 -12.59 30.18
N LEU A 13 -35.17 -11.95 29.12
CA LEU A 13 -34.79 -12.26 27.75
C LEU A 13 -33.29 -11.99 27.61
N LEU A 14 -32.50 -13.05 27.75
CA LEU A 14 -31.13 -13.08 27.23
C LEU A 14 -31.24 -12.96 25.71
N VAL A 15 -31.09 -11.74 25.20
CA VAL A 15 -30.79 -11.52 23.79
C VAL A 15 -29.38 -12.06 23.59
N SER A 16 -29.30 -13.28 23.05
CA SER A 16 -28.08 -13.82 22.48
C SER A 16 -27.64 -12.86 21.38
N SER A 17 -26.70 -11.98 21.69
CA SER A 17 -25.94 -11.27 20.69
C SER A 17 -25.07 -12.31 19.99
N ASP A 18 -25.63 -12.96 18.97
CA ASP A 18 -24.82 -13.65 17.97
C ASP A 18 -23.83 -12.62 17.45
N ALA A 19 -22.58 -12.75 17.89
CA ALA A 19 -21.48 -12.02 17.30
C ALA A 19 -21.37 -12.54 15.86
N TRP A 20 -21.95 -11.81 14.92
CA TRP A 20 -21.71 -12.01 13.50
C TRP A 20 -20.22 -11.73 13.24
N SER A 21 -19.36 -12.73 13.47
CA SER A 21 -18.01 -12.77 12.91
C SER A 21 -18.15 -13.12 11.43
N GLY A 22 -18.71 -12.20 10.67
CA GLY A 22 -18.81 -12.28 9.23
C GLY A 22 -17.58 -11.67 8.59
N VAL A 23 -17.15 -12.25 7.47
CA VAL A 23 -16.24 -11.59 6.55
C VAL A 23 -16.80 -10.19 6.24
N ALA A 24 -16.05 -9.15 6.56
CA ALA A 24 -16.43 -7.77 6.28
C ALA A 24 -15.63 -7.26 5.09
N GLU A 25 -16.30 -6.69 4.09
CA GLU A 25 -15.64 -6.05 2.95
C GLU A 25 -15.88 -4.55 2.99
N ARG A 26 -14.85 -3.77 2.62
CA ARG A 26 -14.92 -2.31 2.50
C ARG A 26 -14.15 -1.86 1.28
N THR A 27 -14.54 -0.75 0.69
CA THR A 27 -13.88 -0.16 -0.47
C THR A 27 -12.99 0.99 -0.01
N LEU A 28 -11.69 0.89 -0.30
CA LEU A 28 -10.77 2.02 -0.20
C LEU A 28 -10.80 2.78 -1.52
N SER A 29 -11.10 4.07 -1.49
CA SER A 29 -11.00 4.98 -2.64
C SER A 29 -10.00 6.09 -2.33
N LEU A 30 -9.07 6.35 -3.26
CA LEU A 30 -8.09 7.42 -3.17
C LEU A 30 -8.13 8.27 -4.45
N GLU A 31 -8.15 9.58 -4.28
CA GLU A 31 -8.07 10.54 -5.38
C GLU A 31 -7.04 11.62 -5.07
N LEU A 32 -6.08 11.79 -5.97
CA LEU A 32 -4.96 12.72 -5.87
C LEU A 32 -4.93 13.61 -7.11
N THR A 33 -4.88 14.93 -6.91
CA THR A 33 -4.61 15.90 -7.97
C THR A 33 -3.34 16.67 -7.67
N VAL A 34 -2.51 16.88 -8.69
CA VAL A 34 -1.27 17.66 -8.61
C VAL A 34 -1.26 18.68 -9.73
N ASP A 35 -1.24 19.96 -9.38
CA ASP A 35 -0.97 21.06 -10.29
C ASP A 35 0.34 21.72 -9.87
N ALA A 36 1.38 21.63 -10.70
CA ALA A 36 2.69 22.14 -10.32
C ALA A 36 3.38 22.91 -11.45
N THR A 37 4.19 23.88 -11.04
CA THR A 37 5.15 24.57 -11.89
C THR A 37 6.51 24.46 -11.26
N GLN A 38 7.56 24.28 -12.05
CA GLN A 38 8.92 24.23 -11.56
C GLN A 38 9.84 24.99 -12.50
N ASP A 39 10.73 25.77 -11.93
CA ASP A 39 11.84 26.37 -12.63
C ASP A 39 13.13 25.66 -12.20
N TRP A 40 14.01 25.44 -13.16
CA TRP A 40 15.36 24.94 -12.93
C TRP A 40 16.36 25.80 -13.67
N ARG A 41 17.49 26.06 -13.02
CA ARG A 41 18.64 26.74 -13.64
C ARG A 41 19.96 26.34 -12.99
N ASN A 42 21.01 26.36 -13.79
CA ASN A 42 22.39 26.48 -13.33
C ASN A 42 23.06 27.67 -14.04
N GLU A 43 24.39 27.79 -13.98
CA GLU A 43 25.12 28.92 -14.60
C GLU A 43 24.90 29.04 -16.12
N LEU A 44 24.55 27.94 -16.78
CA LEU A 44 24.46 27.87 -18.24
C LEU A 44 23.03 27.55 -18.68
N GLN A 45 22.46 26.49 -18.15
CA GLN A 45 21.23 25.87 -18.62
C GLN A 45 20.04 26.24 -17.74
N TRP A 46 18.86 26.19 -18.34
CA TRP A 46 17.61 26.43 -17.62
C TRP A 46 16.47 25.65 -18.26
N SER A 47 15.43 25.39 -17.46
CA SER A 47 14.17 24.85 -17.92
C SER A 47 13.03 25.34 -17.03
N LYS A 48 11.84 25.35 -17.63
CA LYS A 48 10.58 25.55 -16.93
C LYS A 48 9.71 24.35 -17.21
N ALA A 49 8.97 23.94 -16.21
CA ALA A 49 8.08 22.81 -16.27
C ALA A 49 6.72 23.19 -15.70
N GLN A 50 5.67 22.63 -16.29
CA GLN A 50 4.33 22.63 -15.74
C GLN A 50 3.75 21.24 -15.84
N THR A 51 3.03 20.79 -14.82
CA THR A 51 2.37 19.48 -14.83
C THR A 51 0.98 19.55 -14.21
N ARG A 52 0.07 18.75 -14.77
CA ARG A 52 -1.24 18.44 -14.20
C ARG A 52 -1.40 16.94 -14.14
N GLN A 53 -1.73 16.43 -12.98
CA GLN A 53 -1.84 15.00 -12.73
C GLN A 53 -3.13 14.73 -11.96
N HIS A 54 -3.81 13.64 -12.30
CA HIS A 54 -5.01 13.17 -11.63
C HIS A 54 -4.90 11.66 -11.49
N TYR A 55 -4.94 11.17 -10.26
CA TYR A 55 -4.88 9.75 -9.94
C TYR A 55 -6.10 9.39 -9.13
N ARG A 56 -6.93 8.50 -9.66
CA ARG A 56 -8.06 7.93 -8.95
C ARG A 56 -7.94 6.42 -8.94
N ILE A 57 -7.90 5.84 -7.75
CA ILE A 57 -7.91 4.39 -7.57
C ILE A 57 -8.97 4.00 -6.54
N SER A 58 -9.56 2.81 -6.72
CA SER A 58 -10.34 2.17 -5.68
C SER A 58 -10.08 0.68 -5.66
N THR A 59 -10.15 0.07 -4.48
CA THR A 59 -9.98 -1.37 -4.32
C THR A 59 -10.81 -1.87 -3.15
N ARG A 60 -11.34 -3.08 -3.27
CA ARG A 60 -12.06 -3.73 -2.18
C ARG A 60 -11.10 -4.52 -1.30
N LEU A 61 -11.17 -4.27 0.00
CA LEU A 61 -10.41 -4.97 1.02
C LEU A 61 -11.34 -5.83 1.87
N ARG A 62 -10.78 -6.88 2.45
CA ARG A 62 -11.51 -7.87 3.24
C ARG A 62 -10.92 -8.03 4.63
N SER A 63 -11.80 -8.09 5.62
CA SER A 63 -11.52 -8.50 6.98
C SER A 63 -12.16 -9.85 7.26
N ASP A 64 -11.53 -10.64 8.11
CA ASP A 64 -12.12 -11.85 8.68
C ASP A 64 -13.18 -11.56 9.76
N GLY A 65 -13.43 -10.29 10.05
CA GLY A 65 -14.40 -9.82 11.04
C GLY A 65 -13.92 -9.96 12.48
N ARG A 66 -12.68 -10.42 12.71
CA ARG A 66 -12.13 -10.63 14.05
C ARG A 66 -11.52 -9.35 14.58
N LEU A 67 -11.78 -9.09 15.86
CA LEU A 67 -11.14 -8.01 16.58
C LEU A 67 -9.83 -8.52 17.19
N TYR A 68 -8.72 -7.98 16.70
CA TYR A 68 -7.38 -8.23 17.18
C TYR A 68 -7.03 -7.30 18.34
N ALA A 69 -6.20 -7.78 19.28
CA ALA A 69 -5.79 -7.03 20.47
C ALA A 69 -4.84 -5.89 20.13
N ASP A 70 -3.92 -6.14 19.20
CA ASP A 70 -2.87 -5.21 18.80
C ASP A 70 -3.18 -4.49 17.48
N ASN A 71 -2.46 -3.40 17.21
CA ASN A 71 -2.53 -2.70 15.94
C ASN A 71 -1.47 -3.29 14.99
N LEU A 72 -1.88 -3.96 13.91
CA LEU A 72 -0.93 -4.52 12.92
C LEU A 72 -0.02 -3.44 12.31
N LEU A 73 -0.48 -2.19 12.31
CA LEU A 73 0.25 -1.01 11.83
C LEU A 73 0.58 -0.08 13.01
N ASP A 74 1.10 -0.63 14.09
CA ASP A 74 1.52 0.14 15.26
C ASP A 74 2.50 1.28 14.85
N PRO A 75 2.31 2.51 15.38
CA PRO A 75 3.23 3.61 15.10
C PRO A 75 4.66 3.37 15.57
N ASP A 76 4.87 2.53 16.60
CA ASP A 76 6.21 2.12 17.01
C ASP A 76 6.73 1.03 16.05
N PRO A 77 7.80 1.30 15.27
CA PRO A 77 8.30 0.36 14.28
C PRO A 77 8.76 -0.99 14.87
N ALA A 78 9.32 -0.99 16.09
CA ALA A 78 9.80 -2.21 16.73
C ALA A 78 8.61 -3.07 17.13
N ARG A 79 7.63 -2.48 17.83
CA ARG A 79 6.39 -3.16 18.21
C ARG A 79 5.61 -3.64 16.99
N ARG A 80 5.54 -2.83 15.93
CA ARG A 80 4.87 -3.19 14.67
C ARG A 80 5.50 -4.42 14.02
N LEU A 81 6.83 -4.52 14.04
CA LEU A 81 7.54 -5.68 13.51
C LEU A 81 7.15 -6.94 14.27
N ASP A 82 7.19 -6.90 15.60
CA ASP A 82 6.81 -8.02 16.47
C ASP A 82 5.36 -8.45 16.22
N ILE A 83 4.42 -7.50 16.22
CA ILE A 83 2.99 -7.76 15.96
C ILE A 83 2.78 -8.40 14.59
N LYS A 84 3.47 -7.91 13.55
CA LYS A 84 3.35 -8.46 12.19
C LYS A 84 3.93 -9.87 12.11
N GLN A 85 5.06 -10.11 12.75
CA GLN A 85 5.68 -11.44 12.77
C GLN A 85 4.76 -12.45 13.45
N ASP A 86 4.18 -12.11 14.60
CA ASP A 86 3.25 -12.98 15.30
C ASP A 86 1.96 -13.17 14.49
N PHE A 87 1.42 -12.10 13.89
CA PHE A 87 0.23 -12.19 13.03
C PHE A 87 0.48 -13.10 11.80
N TYR A 88 1.63 -12.97 11.13
CA TYR A 88 1.98 -13.83 10.00
C TYR A 88 2.18 -15.28 10.42
N THR A 89 2.82 -15.51 11.56
CA THR A 89 2.93 -16.84 12.16
C THR A 89 1.54 -17.44 12.42
N TYR A 90 0.64 -16.66 13.02
CA TYR A 90 -0.74 -17.08 13.28
C TYR A 90 -1.49 -17.46 12.00
N GLN A 91 -1.46 -16.59 10.98
CA GLN A 91 -2.13 -16.83 9.70
C GLN A 91 -1.56 -18.06 8.97
N GLY A 92 -0.23 -18.24 8.96
CA GLY A 92 0.40 -19.40 8.35
C GLY A 92 0.09 -20.70 9.09
N LEU A 93 0.00 -20.67 10.43
CA LEU A 93 -0.41 -21.84 11.21
C LEU A 93 -1.88 -22.21 10.96
N LEU A 94 -2.77 -21.23 10.76
CA LEU A 94 -4.15 -21.49 10.33
C LEU A 94 -4.20 -22.14 8.94
N GLU A 95 -3.40 -21.65 8.00
CA GLU A 95 -3.28 -22.22 6.65
C GLU A 95 -2.83 -23.69 6.71
N LEU A 96 -1.73 -23.96 7.41
CA LEU A 96 -1.22 -25.32 7.60
C LEU A 96 -2.24 -26.22 8.31
N LYS A 97 -2.88 -25.72 9.38
CA LYS A 97 -3.91 -26.49 10.09
C LYS A 97 -5.05 -26.91 9.16
N ARG A 98 -5.48 -26.02 8.25
CA ARG A 98 -6.51 -26.31 7.24
C ARG A 98 -6.06 -27.35 6.22
N GLU A 99 -4.82 -27.26 5.74
CA GLU A 99 -4.23 -28.24 4.80
C GLU A 99 -4.11 -29.63 5.41
N PHE A 100 -3.74 -29.72 6.69
CA PHE A 100 -3.52 -30.97 7.41
C PHE A 100 -4.75 -31.44 8.20
N GLY A 101 -5.95 -31.19 7.66
CA GLY A 101 -7.19 -31.77 8.18
C GLY A 101 -7.59 -31.28 9.57
N GLY A 102 -7.28 -30.03 9.91
CA GLY A 102 -7.61 -29.41 11.19
C GLY A 102 -6.55 -29.59 12.28
N ARG A 103 -5.38 -30.13 11.96
CA ARG A 103 -4.27 -30.36 12.92
C ARG A 103 -2.99 -29.70 12.45
N LEU A 104 -2.17 -29.24 13.38
CA LEU A 104 -0.85 -28.73 13.05
C LEU A 104 0.09 -29.89 12.64
N PRO A 105 0.74 -29.82 11.47
CA PRO A 105 1.71 -30.83 11.07
C PRO A 105 2.90 -30.85 12.04
N ASP A 106 3.58 -31.99 12.10
CA ASP A 106 4.91 -32.06 12.72
C ASP A 106 5.95 -31.39 11.79
N ALA A 107 7.01 -30.82 12.37
CA ALA A 107 8.09 -30.19 11.60
C ALA A 107 8.71 -31.13 10.55
N SER A 108 8.74 -32.44 10.81
CA SER A 108 9.20 -33.46 9.86
C SER A 108 8.33 -33.59 8.61
N GLN A 109 7.02 -33.29 8.72
CA GLN A 109 6.06 -33.38 7.63
C GLN A 109 6.15 -32.20 6.66
N VAL A 110 6.66 -31.05 7.13
CA VAL A 110 6.91 -29.85 6.31
C VAL A 110 8.40 -29.65 5.99
N LYS A 111 9.23 -30.68 6.23
CA LYS A 111 10.70 -30.63 6.11
C LYS A 111 11.21 -30.33 4.69
N ALA A 112 10.49 -30.76 3.66
CA ALA A 112 10.84 -30.43 2.27
C ALA A 112 10.68 -28.92 2.01
N GLU A 113 9.65 -28.29 2.56
CA GLU A 113 9.38 -26.84 2.45
C GLU A 113 10.36 -26.02 3.29
N ILE A 114 10.76 -26.53 4.46
CA ILE A 114 11.86 -25.98 5.26
C ILE A 114 13.15 -25.87 4.44
N SER A 115 13.44 -26.90 3.65
CA SER A 115 14.70 -27.04 2.90
C SER A 115 14.74 -26.08 1.69
N SER A 116 13.60 -25.84 1.05
CA SER A 116 13.47 -24.85 -0.02
C SER A 116 13.40 -23.41 0.51
N ALA A 117 12.77 -23.18 1.67
CA ALA A 117 12.70 -21.86 2.32
C ALA A 117 14.08 -21.34 2.78
N THR A 118 14.98 -22.23 3.18
CA THR A 118 16.35 -21.86 3.60
C THR A 118 17.21 -21.37 2.43
N LEU A 119 16.94 -21.83 1.20
CA LEU A 119 17.66 -21.41 -0.02
C LEU A 119 17.26 -20.00 -0.50
N ILE A 120 16.07 -19.50 -0.12
CA ILE A 120 15.59 -18.16 -0.48
C ILE A 120 16.34 -17.07 0.32
N GLY A 121 16.86 -17.39 1.50
CA GLY A 121 17.64 -16.44 2.32
C GLY A 121 19.05 -16.18 1.80
N SER A 122 19.56 -16.98 0.86
CA SER A 122 20.96 -16.92 0.39
C SER A 122 21.15 -16.33 -1.01
N GLU A 123 20.12 -16.24 -1.84
CA GLU A 123 20.21 -15.64 -3.18
C GLU A 123 18.99 -14.74 -3.44
N ALA A 124 19.25 -13.46 -3.69
CA ALA A 124 18.24 -12.50 -4.05
C ALA A 124 17.38 -13.03 -5.21
N CYS A 125 16.07 -13.13 -5.00
CA CYS A 125 15.09 -13.39 -6.05
C CYS A 125 15.38 -12.46 -7.24
N VAL A 126 15.97 -13.01 -8.30
CA VAL A 126 16.27 -12.29 -9.53
C VAL A 126 14.94 -11.98 -10.23
N PRO A 127 14.71 -10.74 -10.70
CA PRO A 127 13.52 -10.43 -11.48
C PRO A 127 13.44 -11.33 -12.72
N GLY A 128 12.39 -12.14 -12.84
CA GLY A 128 12.13 -13.00 -14.01
C GLY A 128 12.11 -14.50 -13.75
N THR A 129 12.55 -14.96 -12.58
CA THR A 129 12.41 -16.37 -12.15
C THR A 129 11.27 -16.47 -11.15
N ALA A 130 10.34 -17.41 -11.34
CA ALA A 130 9.28 -17.69 -10.39
C ALA A 130 9.91 -18.18 -9.08
N CYS A 131 10.13 -17.27 -8.13
CA CYS A 131 10.49 -17.65 -6.78
C CYS A 131 9.37 -18.55 -6.24
N PRO A 132 9.70 -19.60 -5.45
CA PRO A 132 8.67 -20.40 -4.80
C PRO A 132 7.74 -19.45 -4.07
N SER A 133 6.47 -19.47 -4.44
CA SER A 133 5.42 -18.54 -4.02
C SER A 133 4.97 -18.80 -2.58
N SER A 134 5.89 -19.08 -1.66
CA SER A 134 5.57 -19.22 -0.26
C SER A 134 5.34 -17.83 0.32
N SER A 135 4.13 -17.58 0.80
CA SER A 135 3.76 -16.33 1.45
C SER A 135 4.63 -16.09 2.71
N PRO A 136 4.87 -14.83 3.13
CA PRO A 136 5.55 -14.53 4.40
C PRO A 136 4.93 -15.26 5.61
N GLN A 137 3.62 -15.48 5.57
CA GLN A 137 2.84 -16.24 6.55
C GLN A 137 3.29 -17.70 6.61
N ARG A 138 3.41 -18.37 5.45
CA ARG A 138 3.85 -19.76 5.39
C ARG A 138 5.28 -19.93 5.91
N TYR A 139 6.17 -19.00 5.54
CA TYR A 139 7.57 -19.01 6.00
C TYR A 139 7.67 -18.90 7.54
N THR A 140 6.99 -17.91 8.12
CA THR A 140 7.01 -17.67 9.58
C THR A 140 6.39 -18.83 10.37
N ALA A 141 5.30 -19.42 9.88
CA ALA A 141 4.69 -20.60 10.49
C ALA A 141 5.61 -21.83 10.47
N ILE A 142 6.32 -22.05 9.37
CA ILE A 142 7.30 -23.14 9.26
C ILE A 142 8.45 -22.95 10.26
N ALA A 143 9.02 -21.73 10.33
CA ALA A 143 10.07 -21.42 11.31
C ALA A 143 9.58 -21.62 12.76
N ALA A 144 8.32 -21.28 13.04
CA ALA A 144 7.70 -21.51 14.35
C ALA A 144 7.55 -23.01 14.66
N LEU A 145 7.17 -23.84 13.69
CA LEU A 145 7.10 -25.30 13.84
C LEU A 145 8.44 -25.96 14.16
N GLN A 146 9.55 -25.39 13.69
CA GLN A 146 10.89 -25.92 13.98
C GLN A 146 11.38 -25.57 15.40
N SER A 147 10.97 -24.42 15.91
CA SER A 147 11.48 -23.84 17.15
C SER A 147 10.58 -24.07 18.36
N ASN A 148 9.34 -24.54 18.15
CA ASN A 148 8.34 -24.70 19.19
C ASN A 148 7.67 -26.07 19.14
N THR A 149 7.17 -26.50 20.29
CA THR A 149 6.32 -27.69 20.39
C THR A 149 4.91 -27.41 19.88
N ARG A 150 4.19 -28.45 19.42
CA ARG A 150 2.77 -28.32 19.02
C ARG A 150 1.91 -27.68 20.11
N GLN A 151 2.11 -28.04 21.37
CA GLN A 151 1.34 -27.49 22.49
C GLN A 151 1.58 -25.98 22.66
N GLN A 152 2.83 -25.51 22.51
CA GLN A 152 3.14 -24.08 22.55
C GLN A 152 2.46 -23.33 21.40
N LEU A 153 2.50 -23.89 20.19
CA LEU A 153 1.86 -23.29 19.01
C LEU A 153 0.34 -23.27 19.11
N GLU A 154 -0.29 -24.34 19.62
CA GLU A 154 -1.73 -24.35 19.87
C GLU A 154 -2.12 -23.32 20.93
N SER A 155 -1.33 -23.19 22.02
CA SER A 155 -1.54 -22.16 23.03
C SER A 155 -1.36 -20.74 22.47
N PHE A 156 -0.38 -20.54 21.59
CA PHE A 156 -0.16 -19.28 20.87
C PHE A 156 -1.36 -18.96 19.98
N MET A 157 -1.80 -19.91 19.15
CA MET A 157 -2.97 -19.72 18.30
C MET A 157 -4.20 -19.35 19.13
N GLN A 158 -4.46 -20.08 20.23
CA GLN A 158 -5.57 -19.79 21.14
C GLN A 158 -5.51 -18.39 21.76
N SER A 159 -4.31 -17.84 21.99
CA SER A 159 -4.18 -16.47 22.53
C SER A 159 -4.72 -15.42 21.56
N TYR A 160 -4.54 -15.63 20.25
CA TYR A 160 -5.09 -14.81 19.17
C TYR A 160 -6.61 -14.96 18.99
N GLU A 161 -7.21 -16.05 19.47
CA GLU A 161 -8.65 -16.29 19.33
C GLU A 161 -9.47 -15.71 20.48
N LYS A 162 -8.81 -15.19 21.53
CA LYS A 162 -9.50 -14.66 22.70
C LYS A 162 -10.32 -13.42 22.35
N PRO A 163 -11.60 -13.34 22.78
CA PRO A 163 -12.42 -12.17 22.56
C PRO A 163 -11.89 -10.96 23.35
N GLY A 164 -12.15 -9.75 22.86
CA GLY A 164 -11.79 -8.49 23.53
C GLY A 164 -10.87 -7.56 22.74
N GLY A 165 -10.55 -7.90 21.49
CA GLY A 165 -9.77 -7.03 20.62
C GLY A 165 -10.44 -5.70 20.29
N ARG A 166 -9.66 -4.81 19.67
CA ARG A 166 -10.05 -3.45 19.26
C ARG A 166 -9.93 -3.23 17.75
N TRP A 167 -9.11 -4.03 17.08
CA TRP A 167 -8.62 -3.71 15.75
C TRP A 167 -9.18 -4.67 14.71
N LEU A 168 -9.75 -4.14 13.63
CA LEU A 168 -10.07 -4.91 12.43
C LEU A 168 -8.93 -4.77 11.43
N TYR A 169 -8.48 -5.89 10.88
CA TYR A 169 -7.51 -5.88 9.79
C TYR A 169 -8.22 -6.10 8.48
N PHE A 170 -7.94 -5.24 7.51
CA PHE A 170 -8.43 -5.33 6.14
C PHE A 170 -7.24 -5.51 5.21
N THR A 171 -7.25 -6.59 4.44
CA THR A 171 -6.20 -6.88 3.47
C THR A 171 -6.77 -7.02 2.08
N GLY A 172 -5.91 -6.80 1.09
CA GLY A 172 -6.15 -7.17 -0.28
C GLY A 172 -6.43 -8.67 -0.47
N TYR A 173 -7.12 -9.03 -1.57
CA TYR A 173 -7.37 -10.42 -1.96
C TYR A 173 -7.41 -10.58 -3.47
N ALA A 174 -7.03 -11.75 -3.98
CA ALA A 174 -6.99 -12.01 -5.41
C ALA A 174 -8.38 -11.84 -6.05
N GLY A 175 -8.42 -11.14 -7.20
CA GLY A 175 -9.66 -10.89 -7.94
C GLY A 175 -10.60 -9.88 -7.29
N CYS A 176 -10.11 -9.04 -6.37
CA CYS A 176 -10.90 -7.98 -5.77
C CYS A 176 -11.47 -7.01 -6.83
N PRO A 177 -12.72 -6.52 -6.67
CA PRO A 177 -13.21 -5.39 -7.44
C PRO A 177 -12.32 -4.16 -7.22
N ASN A 178 -11.87 -3.55 -8.30
CA ASN A 178 -11.03 -2.35 -8.25
C ASN A 178 -11.24 -1.47 -9.50
N GLN A 179 -10.82 -0.22 -9.39
CA GLN A 179 -10.84 0.76 -10.48
C GLN A 179 -9.55 1.56 -10.47
N ILE A 180 -9.05 1.89 -11.65
CA ILE A 180 -7.90 2.75 -11.89
C ILE A 180 -8.31 3.77 -12.95
N ASP A 181 -8.07 5.05 -12.70
CA ASP A 181 -8.19 6.15 -13.68
C ASP A 181 -7.07 7.15 -13.40
N LEU A 182 -6.05 7.12 -14.23
CA LEU A 182 -4.84 7.91 -14.04
C LEU A 182 -4.58 8.76 -15.28
N GLN A 183 -4.28 10.04 -15.06
CA GLN A 183 -3.98 11.02 -16.09
C GLN A 183 -2.74 11.82 -15.68
N TYR A 184 -1.84 11.98 -16.63
CA TYR A 184 -0.63 12.77 -16.45
C TYR A 184 -0.40 13.61 -17.69
N ARG A 185 -0.14 14.90 -17.48
CA ARG A 185 0.34 15.81 -18.52
C ARG A 185 1.44 16.67 -17.94
N ALA A 186 2.54 16.81 -18.66
CA ALA A 186 3.58 17.74 -18.33
C ALA A 186 4.18 18.36 -19.60
N HIS A 187 4.56 19.62 -19.49
CA HIS A 187 5.25 20.36 -20.53
C HIS A 187 6.52 20.96 -19.94
N PHE A 188 7.62 20.83 -20.67
CA PHE A 188 8.94 21.31 -20.31
C PHE A 188 9.49 22.14 -21.47
N ALA A 189 10.04 23.31 -21.16
CA ALA A 189 10.72 24.14 -22.15
C ALA A 189 11.98 24.74 -21.54
N GLY A 190 13.04 24.83 -22.32
CA GLY A 190 14.29 25.35 -21.81
C GLY A 190 15.41 25.39 -22.83
N GLN A 191 16.62 25.58 -22.32
CA GLN A 191 17.85 25.56 -23.10
C GLN A 191 18.85 24.64 -22.43
N GLN A 192 19.28 23.60 -23.14
CA GLN A 192 20.21 22.59 -22.64
C GLN A 192 21.17 22.13 -23.73
N ALA A 193 22.35 21.67 -23.33
CA ALA A 193 23.45 21.24 -24.20
C ALA A 193 23.92 22.33 -25.20
N PHE A 194 25.23 22.45 -25.38
CA PHE A 194 25.75 23.34 -26.41
C PHE A 194 25.56 22.77 -27.82
N ASP A 195 25.50 23.64 -28.82
CA ASP A 195 25.63 23.27 -30.23
C ASP A 195 26.95 22.53 -30.52
N HIS A 196 27.06 21.95 -31.71
CA HIS A 196 28.30 21.28 -32.14
C HIS A 196 29.54 22.19 -32.09
N LYS A 197 29.35 23.52 -32.13
CA LYS A 197 30.42 24.53 -32.06
C LYS A 197 30.73 24.96 -30.63
N ARG A 198 30.04 24.40 -29.62
CA ARG A 198 30.11 24.77 -28.20
C ARG A 198 29.83 26.25 -27.91
N LYS A 199 29.05 26.93 -28.76
CA LYS A 199 28.83 28.39 -28.64
C LYS A 199 27.47 28.74 -28.07
N ASN A 200 26.42 28.06 -28.49
CA ASN A 200 25.06 28.39 -28.09
C ASN A 200 24.36 27.19 -27.46
N LEU A 201 23.57 27.42 -26.42
CA LEU A 201 22.68 26.41 -25.88
C LEU A 201 21.54 26.12 -26.85
N GLN A 202 21.15 24.85 -26.94
CA GLN A 202 20.07 24.43 -27.81
C GLN A 202 18.73 24.53 -27.07
N PRO A 203 17.73 25.23 -27.63
CA PRO A 203 16.39 25.20 -27.08
C PRO A 203 15.80 23.80 -27.22
N PHE A 204 14.95 23.45 -26.27
CA PHE A 204 14.14 22.24 -26.33
C PHE A 204 12.74 22.50 -25.82
N GLU A 205 11.80 21.73 -26.34
CA GLU A 205 10.45 21.55 -25.81
C GLU A 205 10.27 20.06 -25.57
N MET A 206 9.58 19.68 -24.51
CA MET A 206 9.26 18.29 -24.22
C MET A 206 7.86 18.20 -23.63
N ASP A 207 7.04 17.32 -24.20
CA ASP A 207 5.72 17.00 -23.69
C ASP A 207 5.70 15.56 -23.21
N ARG A 208 5.13 15.34 -22.03
CA ARG A 208 4.89 14.01 -21.47
C ARG A 208 3.42 13.85 -21.18
N GLN A 209 2.85 12.73 -21.60
CA GLN A 209 1.45 12.45 -21.37
C GLN A 209 1.16 10.97 -21.18
N ALA A 210 0.17 10.70 -20.35
CA ALA A 210 -0.42 9.38 -20.22
C ALA A 210 -1.87 9.48 -19.76
N THR A 211 -2.67 8.50 -20.18
CA THR A 211 -4.02 8.25 -19.66
C THR A 211 -4.22 6.75 -19.66
N THR A 212 -4.58 6.17 -18.52
CA THR A 212 -4.81 4.73 -18.41
C THR A 212 -5.95 4.43 -17.46
N GLN A 213 -6.64 3.31 -17.72
CA GLN A 213 -7.60 2.70 -16.80
C GLN A 213 -6.99 1.46 -16.09
N GLY A 214 -5.66 1.32 -16.16
CA GLY A 214 -4.91 0.17 -15.66
C GLY A 214 -4.97 -1.04 -16.59
N SER A 215 -3.84 -1.74 -16.73
CA SER A 215 -3.82 -3.07 -17.32
C SER A 215 -4.41 -4.11 -16.37
N GLU A 216 -4.68 -5.33 -16.85
CA GLU A 216 -5.09 -6.44 -15.98
C GLU A 216 -4.01 -6.81 -14.95
N GLU A 217 -2.75 -6.53 -15.25
CA GLU A 217 -1.67 -6.67 -14.28
C GLU A 217 -1.72 -5.58 -13.20
N ASP A 218 -1.96 -4.33 -13.57
CA ASP A 218 -2.09 -3.22 -12.62
C ASP A 218 -3.26 -3.43 -11.68
N LYS A 219 -4.41 -3.87 -12.21
CA LYS A 219 -5.61 -4.18 -11.42
C LYS A 219 -5.34 -5.34 -10.45
N ARG A 220 -4.61 -6.38 -10.90
CA ARG A 220 -4.25 -7.51 -10.04
C ARG A 220 -3.30 -7.09 -8.93
N ARG A 221 -2.29 -6.27 -9.25
CA ARG A 221 -1.37 -5.70 -8.26
C ARG A 221 -2.14 -4.80 -7.29
N LEU A 222 -3.03 -3.94 -7.76
CA LEU A 222 -3.81 -3.06 -6.87
C LEU A 222 -4.59 -3.84 -5.78
N CYS A 223 -5.04 -5.05 -6.09
CA CYS A 223 -5.69 -5.93 -5.14
C CYS A 223 -4.82 -6.46 -4.01
N ASP A 224 -3.50 -6.44 -4.12
CA ASP A 224 -2.59 -7.03 -3.12
C ASP A 224 -1.77 -6.01 -2.32
N ARG A 225 -1.89 -4.71 -2.65
CA ARG A 225 -0.97 -3.67 -2.15
C ARG A 225 -1.37 -2.96 -0.88
N PHE A 226 -2.61 -3.12 -0.43
CA PHE A 226 -3.13 -2.36 0.71
C PHE A 226 -3.44 -3.24 1.90
N VAL A 227 -2.96 -2.78 3.05
CA VAL A 227 -3.33 -3.27 4.37
C VAL A 227 -3.81 -2.07 5.18
N ILE A 228 -5.01 -2.20 5.74
CA ILE A 228 -5.60 -1.23 6.65
C ILE A 228 -5.84 -1.87 8.01
N THR A 229 -5.46 -1.18 9.07
CA THR A 229 -5.92 -1.49 10.42
C THR A 229 -6.94 -0.44 10.87
N TYR A 230 -8.13 -0.87 11.27
CA TYR A 230 -9.22 -0.01 11.71
C TYR A 230 -9.45 -0.13 13.20
N ASP A 231 -9.34 1.00 13.89
CA ASP A 231 -9.63 1.16 15.31
C ASP A 231 -11.13 1.26 15.53
N THR A 232 -11.76 0.19 16.02
CA THR A 232 -13.21 0.18 16.27
C THR A 232 -13.64 1.10 17.42
N ARG A 233 -12.73 1.53 18.29
CA ARG A 233 -13.03 2.41 19.42
C ARG A 233 -12.82 3.89 19.07
N ALA A 234 -11.71 4.21 18.40
CA ALA A 234 -11.40 5.59 18.02
C ALA A 234 -12.01 5.99 16.67
N GLY A 235 -12.48 5.03 15.87
CA GLY A 235 -12.97 5.29 14.52
C GLY A 235 -11.88 5.78 13.57
N GLN A 236 -10.63 5.36 13.79
CA GLN A 236 -9.47 5.76 13.00
C GLN A 236 -8.97 4.58 12.16
N MET A 237 -8.42 4.87 10.99
CA MET A 237 -7.73 3.90 10.16
C MET A 237 -6.23 4.21 10.09
N TYR A 238 -5.46 3.15 9.93
CA TYR A 238 -4.03 3.17 9.68
C TYR A 238 -3.81 2.48 8.34
N LEU A 239 -3.08 3.11 7.43
CA LEU A 239 -2.76 2.55 6.12
C LEU A 239 -1.26 2.29 6.01
N GLU A 240 -0.87 1.08 5.64
CA GLU A 240 0.55 0.66 5.62
C GLU A 240 1.37 1.46 4.62
N ASN A 241 0.85 1.57 3.40
CA ASN A 241 1.51 2.23 2.29
C ASN A 241 0.47 2.70 1.28
N VAL A 242 0.82 3.76 0.57
CA VAL A 242 0.02 4.24 -0.56
C VAL A 242 0.69 3.76 -1.85
N TYR A 243 -0.05 2.98 -2.63
CA TYR A 243 0.40 2.49 -3.92
C TYR A 243 -0.34 3.19 -5.06
N TRP A 244 0.42 3.73 -6.01
CA TRP A 244 -0.11 4.20 -7.29
C TRP A 244 0.51 3.33 -8.40
N PRO A 245 -0.29 2.75 -9.31
CA PRO A 245 0.23 2.00 -10.44
C PRO A 245 1.20 2.84 -11.30
N ALA A 246 2.22 2.18 -11.85
CA ALA A 246 3.17 2.82 -12.74
C ALA A 246 2.45 3.29 -14.01
N LEU A 247 2.68 4.54 -14.40
CA LEU A 247 2.03 5.14 -15.54
C LEU A 247 2.99 5.14 -16.74
N ILE A 248 2.79 4.22 -17.69
CA ILE A 248 3.57 4.22 -18.93
C ILE A 248 2.95 5.22 -19.91
N GLY A 249 3.70 6.28 -20.21
CA GLY A 249 3.30 7.35 -21.09
C GLY A 249 4.21 7.52 -22.29
N THR A 250 3.91 8.55 -23.08
CA THR A 250 4.77 9.01 -24.16
C THR A 250 5.52 10.27 -23.74
N SER A 251 6.78 10.35 -24.15
CA SER A 251 7.61 11.55 -24.08
C SER A 251 7.95 11.96 -25.51
N GLN A 252 7.61 13.19 -25.88
CA GLN A 252 8.00 13.78 -27.16
C GLN A 252 8.89 14.97 -26.90
N ARG A 253 10.14 14.91 -27.36
CA ARG A 253 11.13 15.96 -27.20
C ARG A 253 11.50 16.56 -28.54
N LYS A 254 11.33 17.87 -28.66
CA LYS A 254 11.64 18.65 -29.84
C LYS A 254 12.89 19.48 -29.60
N THR A 255 13.84 19.39 -30.52
CA THR A 255 15.07 20.19 -30.55
C THR A 255 15.30 20.71 -31.97
N ASN A 256 16.33 21.52 -32.18
CA ASN A 256 16.75 21.93 -33.52
C ASN A 256 17.19 20.75 -34.43
N ARG A 257 17.44 19.57 -33.87
CA ARG A 257 17.82 18.36 -34.62
C ARG A 257 16.62 17.53 -35.07
N GLY A 258 15.41 17.83 -34.58
CA GLY A 258 14.19 17.07 -34.88
C GLY A 258 13.39 16.72 -33.64
N ILE A 259 12.49 15.76 -33.81
CA ILE A 259 11.58 15.26 -32.77
C ILE A 259 12.00 13.84 -32.38
N GLU A 260 12.26 13.63 -31.10
CA GLU A 260 12.51 12.33 -30.50
C GLU A 260 11.27 11.90 -29.73
N GLN A 261 10.90 10.63 -29.84
CA GLN A 261 9.77 10.04 -29.12
C GLN A 261 10.22 8.79 -28.37
N SER A 262 9.76 8.63 -27.15
CA SER A 262 10.03 7.45 -26.32
C SER A 262 8.87 7.12 -25.39
N GLN A 263 8.83 5.89 -24.91
CA GLN A 263 8.00 5.51 -23.77
C GLN A 263 8.74 5.81 -22.47
N VAL A 264 8.01 6.31 -21.48
CA VAL A 264 8.56 6.69 -20.18
C VAL A 264 7.61 6.31 -19.07
N GLU A 265 8.15 5.94 -17.91
CA GLU A 265 7.37 5.82 -16.68
C GLU A 265 7.16 7.21 -16.06
N LEU A 266 5.92 7.50 -15.67
CA LEU A 266 5.48 8.80 -15.17
C LEU A 266 4.90 8.65 -13.77
N SER A 267 5.65 9.08 -12.76
CA SER A 267 5.25 8.95 -11.36
C SER A 267 4.91 10.31 -10.74
N PRO A 268 4.06 10.35 -9.69
CA PRO A 268 3.91 11.55 -8.88
C PRO A 268 5.27 11.99 -8.32
N PRO A 269 5.50 13.30 -8.09
CA PRO A 269 6.72 13.78 -7.46
C PRO A 269 6.92 13.15 -6.07
N THR A 270 8.17 12.89 -5.68
CA THR A 270 8.51 12.25 -4.40
C THR A 270 7.97 13.02 -3.19
N GLU A 271 8.02 14.35 -3.23
CA GLU A 271 7.48 15.21 -2.17
C GLU A 271 5.96 15.06 -2.02
N VAL A 272 5.25 14.86 -3.13
CA VAL A 272 3.81 14.55 -3.13
C VAL A 272 3.57 13.20 -2.45
N MET A 273 4.35 12.18 -2.79
CA MET A 273 4.22 10.84 -2.20
C MET A 273 4.49 10.80 -0.70
N GLY A 274 5.50 11.56 -0.24
CA GLY A 274 5.79 11.73 1.18
C GLY A 274 4.64 12.40 1.92
N TRP A 275 4.08 13.47 1.35
CA TRP A 275 2.94 14.17 1.93
C TRP A 275 1.68 13.30 1.98
N VAL A 276 1.35 12.58 0.91
CA VAL A 276 0.19 11.68 0.85
C VAL A 276 0.31 10.56 1.90
N SER A 277 1.49 9.94 2.03
CA SER A 277 1.74 8.92 3.04
C SER A 277 1.51 9.47 4.46
N ALA A 278 2.02 10.66 4.76
CA ALA A 278 1.82 11.30 6.06
C ALA A 278 0.35 11.64 6.36
N GLN A 279 -0.47 11.91 5.34
CA GLN A 279 -1.91 12.15 5.55
C GLN A 279 -2.68 10.86 5.88
N LEU A 280 -2.23 9.71 5.39
CA LEU A 280 -2.95 8.43 5.45
C LEU A 280 -2.38 7.43 6.46
N GLU A 281 -1.19 7.67 7.00
CA GLU A 281 -0.57 6.85 8.05
C GLU A 281 -1.52 6.63 9.24
N LYS A 282 -2.23 7.70 9.64
CA LYS A 282 -3.29 7.67 10.64
C LYS A 282 -4.35 8.71 10.29
N ALA A 283 -5.53 8.24 9.89
CA ALA A 283 -6.60 9.09 9.39
C ALA A 283 -7.98 8.66 9.90
N LEU A 284 -8.99 9.52 9.74
CA LEU A 284 -10.39 9.07 9.74
C LEU A 284 -10.65 8.27 8.44
N PRO A 285 -11.68 7.40 8.39
CA PRO A 285 -12.00 6.60 7.20
C PRO A 285 -12.22 7.42 5.94
N SER A 286 -12.71 8.65 6.09
CA SER A 286 -12.95 9.56 4.99
C SER A 286 -12.35 10.92 5.30
N GLY A 287 -11.87 11.61 4.28
CA GLY A 287 -11.33 12.94 4.44
C GLY A 287 -10.84 13.57 3.16
N ARG A 288 -10.53 14.86 3.27
CA ARG A 288 -9.91 15.65 2.22
C ARG A 288 -8.84 16.55 2.82
N ARG A 289 -7.71 16.67 2.12
CA ARG A 289 -6.60 17.56 2.46
C ARG A 289 -6.10 18.24 1.20
N GLN A 290 -5.63 19.46 1.37
CA GLN A 290 -5.00 20.23 0.31
C GLN A 290 -3.82 20.98 0.91
N ALA A 291 -2.69 21.01 0.22
CA ALA A 291 -1.50 21.73 0.66
C ALA A 291 -0.68 22.23 -0.53
N PRO A 292 -0.08 23.42 -0.41
CA PRO A 292 1.05 23.79 -1.26
C PRO A 292 2.29 23.01 -0.81
N LEU A 293 2.95 22.34 -1.74
CA LEU A 293 4.23 21.67 -1.54
C LEU A 293 5.32 22.36 -2.36
N ARG A 294 6.55 22.34 -1.84
CA ARG A 294 7.73 22.79 -2.58
C ARG A 294 8.36 21.58 -3.25
N LEU A 295 8.57 21.65 -4.56
CA LEU A 295 9.23 20.63 -5.35
C LEU A 295 10.71 20.96 -5.52
N THR A 296 11.56 20.07 -5.05
CA THR A 296 13.03 20.22 -5.02
C THR A 296 13.74 19.20 -5.91
N LEU A 297 13.00 18.25 -6.48
CA LEU A 297 13.48 17.28 -7.45
C LEU A 297 12.94 17.57 -8.86
N PRO A 298 13.70 17.23 -9.92
CA PRO A 298 13.30 17.45 -11.31
C PRO A 298 11.96 16.77 -11.65
N LEU A 299 11.00 17.53 -12.17
CA LEU A 299 9.75 16.99 -12.68
C LEU A 299 9.93 16.08 -13.90
N ASP A 300 11.01 16.23 -14.66
CA ASP A 300 11.34 15.35 -15.79
C ASP A 300 12.15 14.11 -15.37
N GLY A 301 12.45 13.96 -14.07
CA GLY A 301 13.26 12.86 -13.53
C GLY A 301 14.73 12.90 -13.92
N ASN A 302 15.19 13.95 -14.62
CA ASN A 302 16.58 14.05 -15.06
C ASN A 302 17.44 14.71 -13.99
N SER A 303 18.02 13.89 -13.11
CA SER A 303 18.95 14.33 -12.06
C SER A 303 20.39 14.53 -12.54
N THR A 304 20.70 14.22 -13.81
CA THR A 304 22.07 14.39 -14.36
C THR A 304 22.45 15.86 -14.56
N VAL A 305 21.44 16.74 -14.60
CA VAL A 305 21.63 18.17 -14.75
C VAL A 305 21.76 18.80 -13.37
N LEU A 306 23.01 18.98 -12.93
CA LEU A 306 23.34 19.66 -11.66
C LEU A 306 22.73 21.07 -11.68
N GLY A 307 21.89 21.38 -10.69
CA GLY A 307 21.26 22.69 -10.54
C GLY A 307 20.26 22.72 -9.39
N GLN A 308 19.67 23.90 -9.17
CA GLN A 308 18.62 24.08 -8.16
C GLN A 308 17.26 23.97 -8.84
N PHE A 309 16.47 23.01 -8.39
CA PHE A 309 15.07 22.84 -8.78
C PHE A 309 14.20 23.49 -7.71
N ASP A 310 13.31 24.38 -8.12
CA ASP A 310 12.35 24.99 -7.20
C ASP A 310 11.02 25.24 -7.91
N GLY A 311 9.94 24.90 -7.24
CA GLY A 311 8.62 24.99 -7.84
C GLY A 311 7.50 24.73 -6.84
N PRO A 312 6.42 25.52 -6.87
CA PRO A 312 5.23 25.19 -6.10
C PRO A 312 4.41 24.09 -6.78
N ALA A 313 3.86 23.20 -5.96
CA ALA A 313 2.80 22.27 -6.33
C ALA A 313 1.57 22.49 -5.44
N MET A 314 0.40 22.66 -6.05
CA MET A 314 -0.87 22.57 -5.35
C MET A 314 -1.34 21.12 -5.40
N VAL A 315 -1.44 20.49 -4.23
CA VAL A 315 -1.79 19.07 -4.11
C VAL A 315 -3.10 18.94 -3.34
N SER A 316 -4.05 18.16 -3.86
CA SER A 316 -5.27 17.78 -3.14
C SER A 316 -5.36 16.26 -3.10
N LEU A 317 -5.69 15.74 -1.92
CA LEU A 317 -5.94 14.33 -1.65
C LEU A 317 -7.32 14.18 -1.03
N SER A 318 -8.13 13.29 -1.56
CA SER A 318 -9.33 12.79 -0.90
C SER A 318 -9.28 11.28 -0.78
N TRP A 319 -9.80 10.77 0.32
CA TRP A 319 -9.89 9.35 0.59
C TRP A 319 -11.22 9.01 1.23
N ASP A 320 -11.61 7.75 1.05
CA ASP A 320 -12.82 7.20 1.62
C ASP A 320 -12.68 5.70 1.83
N PHE A 321 -13.17 5.19 2.97
CA PHE A 321 -13.06 3.80 3.36
C PHE A 321 -14.35 3.33 4.05
N HIS A 322 -15.25 2.73 3.28
CA HIS A 322 -16.57 2.27 3.75
C HIS A 322 -16.99 0.95 3.12
#